data_AF-A0A8K0CJB9-F1
#
_entry.id   AF-A0A8K0CJB9-F1
#
_cell.length_a   1.000
_cell.length_b   1.000
_cell.length_c   1.000
_cell.angle_alpha   90.00
_cell.angle_beta   90.00
_cell.angle_gamma   90.00
#
_symmetry.space_group_name_H-M   'P 1'
#
loop_
_entity.id
_entity.type
_entity.pdbx_description
1 polymer ?
#
loop_
_entity_poly.entity_id
_entity_poly.type
_entity_poly.pdbx_seq_one_letter_code
_entity_poly.pdbx_strand_id
1 'polypeptide(L)'
;AYSFMPKKVKQSIVDNEECNSNRLTKTENNEGFMCLRYNRNSNDIPCRGDDGSPIMYRSKTGQIVLEGILPYPYCTGKSVSEGIKIRSDFLTWLVERMRP
;
A
#
# COMPACT_ATOMS: atom_id res chain seq x y z
N ALA A 1 23.10 -5.34 17.35
CA ALA A 1 23.32 -4.08 16.61
C ALA A 1 22.08 -3.78 15.77
N TYR A 2 21.45 -2.62 15.93
CA TYR A 2 20.37 -2.21 15.04
C TYR A 2 20.98 -1.75 13.71
N SER A 3 20.54 -2.37 12.62
CA SER A 3 20.93 -1.99 11.27
C SER A 3 19.85 -1.08 10.68
N PHE A 4 20.23 0.11 10.23
CA PHE A 4 19.35 1.10 9.57
C PHE A 4 19.20 0.83 8.07
N MET A 5 19.40 -0.42 7.63
CA MET A 5 19.24 -0.76 6.22
C MET A 5 17.76 -0.75 5.82
N PRO A 6 17.41 -0.14 4.67
CA PRO A 6 16.07 -0.22 4.11
C PRO A 6 15.62 -1.67 3.95
N LYS A 7 14.38 -1.94 4.33
CA LYS A 7 13.75 -3.26 4.19
C LYS A 7 12.80 -3.26 2.99
N LYS A 8 12.51 -4.45 2.48
CA LYS A 8 11.49 -4.66 1.46
C LYS A 8 10.67 -5.90 1.81
N VAL A 9 9.38 -5.85 1.49
CA VAL A 9 8.47 -6.98 1.63
C VAL A 9 7.68 -7.16 0.34
N LYS A 10 7.43 -8.41 -0.05
CA LYS A 10 6.54 -8.75 -1.15
C LYS A 10 5.12 -8.93 -0.60
N GLN A 11 4.17 -8.18 -1.14
CA GLN A 11 2.75 -8.26 -0.79
C GLN A 11 1.90 -8.45 -2.06
N SER A 12 0.69 -8.96 -1.90
CA SER A 12 -0.26 -9.13 -3.00
C SER A 12 -1.29 -8.01 -2.99
N ILE A 13 -1.53 -7.41 -4.16
CA ILE A 13 -2.65 -6.50 -4.36
C ILE A 13 -3.95 -7.32 -4.34
N VAL A 14 -4.96 -6.77 -3.70
CA VAL A 14 -6.31 -7.32 -3.59
C VAL A 14 -7.23 -6.45 -4.45
N ASP A 15 -8.19 -7.07 -5.13
CA ASP A 15 -9.15 -6.32 -5.92
C ASP A 15 -10.07 -5.46 -5.03
N ASN A 16 -10.68 -4.44 -5.62
CA ASN A 16 -11.49 -3.51 -4.85
C ASN A 16 -12.78 -4.16 -4.31
N GLU A 17 -13.31 -5.21 -4.95
CA GLU A 17 -14.51 -5.90 -4.48
C GLU A 17 -14.20 -6.72 -3.21
N GLU A 18 -13.12 -7.49 -3.20
CA GLU A 18 -12.57 -8.18 -2.04
C GLU A 18 -12.14 -7.18 -0.96
N CYS A 19 -11.60 -6.02 -1.35
CA CYS A 19 -11.27 -4.97 -0.39
C CYS A 19 -12.51 -4.36 0.28
N ASN A 20 -13.60 -4.15 -0.47
CA ASN A 20 -14.81 -3.51 0.02
C ASN A 20 -15.77 -4.47 0.74
N SER A 21 -15.83 -5.74 0.30
CA SER A 21 -16.76 -6.77 0.80
C SER A 21 -16.34 -7.32 2.16
N ASN A 22 -15.05 -7.52 2.34
CA ASN A 22 -14.49 -7.70 3.66
C ASN A 22 -14.57 -6.35 4.36
N ARG A 23 -14.95 -6.29 5.64
CA ARG A 23 -14.96 -5.05 6.46
C ARG A 23 -13.55 -4.45 6.67
N LEU A 24 -12.62 -4.65 5.73
CA LEU A 24 -11.25 -4.15 5.63
C LEU A 24 -11.15 -2.66 5.89
N THR A 25 -12.20 -1.94 5.52
CA THR A 25 -12.27 -0.50 5.62
C THR A 25 -13.73 -0.13 5.87
N LYS A 26 -14.27 -0.48 7.03
CA LYS A 26 -15.69 -0.25 7.36
C LYS A 26 -16.09 1.24 7.44
N THR A 27 -15.15 2.12 7.15
CA THR A 27 -15.33 3.57 7.09
C THR A 27 -14.62 4.08 5.84
N GLU A 28 -15.33 4.96 5.14
CA GLU A 28 -14.85 5.85 4.08
C GLU A 28 -14.70 5.24 2.68
N ASN A 29 -15.30 5.98 1.74
CA ASN A 29 -15.16 5.87 0.30
C ASN A 29 -13.74 5.42 -0.09
N ASN A 30 -13.63 4.25 -0.73
CA ASN A 30 -12.36 3.71 -1.23
C ASN A 30 -12.00 4.23 -2.62
N GLU A 31 -12.71 5.23 -3.13
CA GLU A 31 -12.28 5.99 -4.30
C GLU A 31 -10.84 6.48 -4.09
N GLY A 32 -9.98 6.06 -5.00
CA GLY A 32 -8.57 6.45 -4.99
C GLY A 32 -7.62 5.59 -4.17
N PHE A 33 -8.13 4.49 -3.62
CA PHE A 33 -7.33 3.53 -2.87
C PHE A 33 -7.36 2.13 -3.50
N MET A 34 -6.26 1.41 -3.35
CA MET A 34 -6.19 -0.04 -3.52
C MET A 34 -5.79 -0.70 -2.19
N CYS A 35 -5.84 -2.03 -2.13
CA CYS A 35 -5.56 -2.75 -0.90
C CYS A 35 -4.49 -3.83 -1.09
N LEU A 36 -3.66 -4.01 -0.07
CA LEU A 36 -2.75 -5.15 0.02
C LEU A 36 -3.32 -6.22 0.96
N ARG A 37 -3.13 -7.48 0.59
CA ARG A 37 -3.47 -8.64 1.40
C ARG A 37 -2.60 -8.62 2.66
N TYR A 38 -3.23 -8.68 3.83
CA TYR A 38 -2.50 -8.88 5.08
C TYR A 38 -2.20 -10.37 5.33
N ASN A 39 -0.93 -10.71 5.58
CA ASN A 39 -0.52 -12.05 5.99
C ASN A 39 -0.30 -12.10 7.50
N ARG A 40 -1.25 -12.68 8.24
CA ARG A 40 -1.20 -12.78 9.72
C ARG A 40 -0.06 -13.61 10.27
N ASN A 41 0.53 -14.48 9.44
CA ASN A 41 1.62 -15.35 9.84
C ASN A 41 2.98 -14.70 9.59
N SER A 42 3.01 -13.45 9.08
CA SER A 42 4.22 -12.69 8.84
C SER A 42 4.21 -11.40 9.66
N ASN A 43 5.38 -11.07 10.22
CA ASN A 43 5.64 -9.78 10.85
C ASN A 43 6.10 -8.72 9.83
N ASP A 44 6.10 -9.06 8.53
CA ASP A 44 6.56 -8.18 7.45
C ASP A 44 5.43 -7.26 7.01
N ILE A 45 5.05 -6.35 7.91
CA ILE A 45 4.12 -5.27 7.63
C ILE A 45 4.84 -3.92 7.67
N PRO A 46 4.48 -2.98 6.78
CA PRO A 46 4.84 -1.58 6.99
C PRO A 46 4.31 -1.07 8.33
N CYS A 47 5.06 -0.18 8.97
CA CYS A 47 4.73 0.38 10.28
C CYS A 47 5.18 1.85 10.34
N ARG A 48 5.02 2.49 11.50
CA ARG A 48 5.42 3.88 11.74
C ARG A 48 6.82 4.15 11.19
N GLY A 49 6.93 5.14 10.32
CA GLY A 49 8.17 5.50 9.63
C GLY A 49 8.24 5.01 8.18
N ASP A 50 7.33 4.14 7.76
CA ASP A 50 7.15 3.76 6.36
C ASP A 50 6.10 4.64 5.65
N ASP A 51 5.51 5.63 6.33
CA ASP A 51 4.60 6.61 5.73
C ASP A 51 5.21 7.25 4.47
N GLY A 52 4.43 7.32 3.38
CA GLY A 52 4.91 7.78 2.07
C GLY A 52 5.74 6.74 1.29
N SER A 53 5.97 5.54 1.84
CA SER A 53 6.76 4.51 1.16
C SER A 53 6.14 4.05 -0.16
N PRO A 54 6.98 3.73 -1.16
CA PRO A 54 6.52 3.33 -2.48
C PRO A 54 6.05 1.88 -2.50
N ILE A 55 4.89 1.65 -3.09
CA ILE A 55 4.45 0.34 -3.55
C ILE A 55 4.82 0.22 -5.02
N MET A 56 5.68 -0.75 -5.33
CA MET A 56 6.25 -0.90 -6.67
C MET A 56 6.09 -2.32 -7.19
N TYR A 57 5.93 -2.44 -8.51
CA TYR A 57 6.06 -3.72 -9.20
C TYR A 57 7.10 -3.61 -10.31
N ARG A 58 7.62 -4.78 -10.72
CA ARG A 58 8.46 -4.90 -11.91
C ARG A 58 7.57 -5.29 -13.09
N SER A 59 7.52 -4.44 -14.10
CA SER A 59 6.75 -4.68 -15.33
C SER A 59 7.34 -5.85 -16.14
N LYS A 60 6.60 -6.31 -17.15
CA LYS A 60 7.08 -7.35 -18.09
C LYS A 60 8.34 -6.91 -18.86
N THR A 61 8.53 -5.60 -19.05
CA THR A 61 9.71 -5.01 -19.70
C THR A 61 10.87 -4.78 -18.72
N GLY A 62 10.71 -5.15 -17.45
CA GLY A 62 11.74 -5.02 -16.42
C GLY A 62 11.78 -3.66 -15.71
N GLN A 63 10.95 -2.71 -16.11
CA GLN A 63 10.85 -1.39 -15.47
C GLN A 63 10.24 -1.50 -14.07
N ILE A 64 10.70 -0.64 -13.15
CA ILE A 64 10.07 -0.49 -11.84
C ILE A 64 9.02 0.60 -11.95
N VAL A 65 7.78 0.26 -11.64
CA VAL A 65 6.64 1.17 -11.72
C VAL A 65 6.12 1.43 -10.32
N LEU A 66 5.91 2.71 -9.99
CA LEU A 66 5.22 3.14 -8.78
C LEU A 66 3.72 2.91 -8.98
N GLU A 67 3.17 1.96 -8.24
CA GLU A 67 1.76 1.61 -8.29
C GLU A 67 0.95 2.39 -7.25
N GLY A 68 1.59 2.72 -6.13
CA GLY A 68 0.94 3.48 -5.09
C GLY A 68 1.84 3.95 -3.97
N ILE A 69 1.26 4.77 -3.10
CA ILE A 69 1.93 5.37 -1.95
C ILE A 69 1.23 4.92 -0.68
N LEU A 70 2.01 4.43 0.27
CA LEU A 70 1.53 4.04 1.59
C LEU A 70 1.17 5.31 2.39
N PRO A 71 -0.10 5.54 2.77
CA PRO A 71 -0.50 6.80 3.40
C PRO A 71 -0.09 6.84 4.88
N TYR A 72 -0.62 5.92 5.69
CA TYR A 72 -0.37 5.84 7.13
C TYR A 72 -0.54 4.40 7.62
N PRO A 73 0.55 3.64 7.87
CA PRO A 73 0.46 2.26 8.33
C PRO A 73 0.22 2.17 9.84
N TYR A 74 -0.78 1.37 10.23
CA TYR A 74 -0.92 0.93 11.61
C TYR A 74 -0.08 -0.32 11.84
N CYS A 75 0.85 -0.27 12.79
CA CYS A 75 1.74 -1.39 13.15
C CYS A 75 1.00 -2.60 13.75
N THR A 76 -0.30 -2.49 13.97
CA THR A 76 -1.10 -3.53 14.59
C THR A 76 -1.68 -4.43 13.50
N GLY A 77 -0.94 -5.45 13.11
CA GLY A 77 -1.43 -6.59 12.33
C GLY A 77 -2.53 -7.42 13.03
N LYS A 78 -3.35 -6.81 13.90
CA LYS A 78 -4.39 -7.48 14.69
C LYS A 78 -5.77 -7.43 14.08
N SER A 79 -6.04 -6.52 13.14
CA SER A 79 -7.21 -6.67 12.29
C SER A 79 -6.86 -7.58 11.13
N VAL A 80 -6.98 -8.85 11.45
CA VAL A 80 -7.61 -9.90 10.64
C VAL A 80 -8.44 -9.40 9.46
N SER A 81 -9.14 -8.29 9.64
CA SER A 81 -10.07 -7.65 8.73
C SER A 81 -9.66 -6.22 8.34
N GLU A 82 -8.38 -5.90 8.09
CA GLU A 82 -7.94 -4.59 7.57
C GLU A 82 -6.88 -4.80 6.47
N GLY A 83 -7.25 -4.58 5.22
CA GLY A 83 -6.29 -4.49 4.12
C GLY A 83 -5.49 -3.20 4.24
N ILE A 84 -4.26 -3.18 3.75
CA ILE A 84 -3.46 -1.94 3.78
C ILE A 84 -3.95 -1.06 2.63
N LYS A 85 -4.65 0.04 2.94
CA LYS A 85 -5.04 1.05 1.95
C LYS A 85 -3.80 1.73 1.37
N ILE A 86 -3.72 1.81 0.05
CA ILE A 86 -2.63 2.43 -0.71
C ILE A 86 -3.25 3.46 -1.65
N ARG A 87 -2.74 4.70 -1.67
CA ARG A 87 -3.18 5.71 -2.64
C ARG A 87 -2.69 5.34 -4.03
N SER A 88 -3.59 5.32 -5.00
CA SER A 88 -3.29 4.91 -6.39
C SER A 88 -3.74 5.91 -7.45
N ASP A 89 -4.62 6.85 -7.11
CA ASP A 89 -5.27 7.76 -8.05
C ASP A 89 -4.67 9.17 -8.12
N PHE A 90 -3.34 9.27 -8.17
CA PHE A 90 -2.65 10.57 -8.06
C PHE A 90 -1.99 11.05 -9.35
N LEU A 91 -1.97 10.24 -10.42
CA LEU A 91 -1.20 10.57 -11.63
C LEU A 91 -1.67 11.86 -12.32
N THR A 92 -2.98 12.06 -12.48
CA THR A 92 -3.51 13.30 -13.09
C THR A 92 -3.09 14.53 -12.29
N TRP A 93 -3.32 14.50 -10.99
CA TRP A 93 -2.92 15.55 -10.05
C TRP A 93 -1.42 15.84 -10.08
N LEU A 94 -0.59 14.79 -10.20
CA LEU A 94 0.86 14.88 -10.22
C LEU A 94 1.33 15.53 -11.53
N VAL A 95 0.82 15.07 -12.66
CA VAL A 95 1.13 15.63 -13.99
C VAL A 95 0.77 17.10 -14.06
N GLU A 96 -0.39 17.51 -13.52
CA GLU A 96 -0.80 18.91 -13.48
C GLU A 96 0.16 19.79 -12.68
N ARG A 97 0.75 19.28 -11.59
CA ARG A 97 1.65 20.03 -10.71
C ARG A 97 3.12 20.00 -11.13
N MET A 98 3.51 19.00 -11.92
CA MET A 98 4.86 18.90 -12.46
C MET A 98 5.02 19.56 -13.83
N ARG A 99 3.93 20.09 -14.41
CA ARG A 99 4.03 20.94 -15.60
C ARG A 99 4.79 22.23 -15.26
N PRO A 100 5.84 22.59 -16.03
CA PRO A 100 6.59 23.83 -15.85
C PRO A 100 5.74 25.09 -15.96
#